data_AF-A0A7X5HUL6-F1
#
_entry.id   AF-A0A7X5HUL6-F1
#
_cell.length_a   1.000
_cell.length_b   1.000
_cell.length_c   1.000
_cell.angle_alpha   90.00
_cell.angle_beta   90.00
_cell.angle_gamma   90.00
#
_symmetry.space_group_name_H-M   'P 1'
#
loop_
_entity.id
_entity.type
_entity.pdbx_description
1 polymer ?
#
loop_
_entity_poly.entity_id
_entity_poly.type
_entity_poly.pdbx_seq_one_letter_code
_entity_poly.pdbx_strand_id
1 'polypeptide(L)'
;MKIDGNELAIRQMELEREGKRKESFEMKMEFLRQVREAGDHCNCPESCPHHGNCFECVTIHRGHRDHLPYCMWDMLNERLHGRSLLTEGTLSAYGKDKETANAGCPGGCCE
;
A
#
# COMPACT_ATOMS: atom_id res chain seq x y z
N MET A 1 -0.20 -11.34 14.25
CA MET A 1 -0.85 -12.02 13.10
C MET A 1 -0.33 -11.36 11.83
N LYS A 2 -0.17 -12.09 10.72
CA LYS A 2 0.16 -11.47 9.42
C LYS A 2 -1.11 -10.93 8.74
N ILE A 3 -1.12 -9.66 8.35
CA ILE A 3 -2.22 -9.03 7.58
C ILE A 3 -2.03 -9.26 6.08
N ASP A 4 -0.82 -9.02 5.56
CA ASP A 4 -0.55 -9.12 4.13
C ASP A 4 -0.56 -10.57 3.66
N GLY A 5 -1.42 -10.87 2.69
CA GLY A 5 -1.64 -12.23 2.20
C GLY A 5 -2.32 -13.15 3.23
N ASN A 6 -3.10 -12.59 4.16
CA ASN A 6 -3.83 -13.39 5.14
C ASN A 6 -4.86 -14.33 4.48
N GLU A 7 -4.88 -15.59 4.91
CA GLU A 7 -5.74 -16.64 4.34
C GLU A 7 -7.23 -16.34 4.50
N LEU A 8 -7.66 -15.76 5.63
CA LEU A 8 -9.06 -15.39 5.86
C LEU A 8 -9.50 -14.28 4.90
N ALA A 9 -8.64 -13.27 4.68
CA ALA A 9 -8.92 -12.19 3.75
C ALA A 9 -8.98 -12.68 2.30
N ILE A 10 -8.09 -13.60 1.90
CA ILE A 10 -8.12 -14.23 0.57
C ILE A 10 -9.38 -15.08 0.40
N ARG A 11 -9.71 -15.93 1.38
CA ARG A 11 -10.90 -16.77 1.33
C ARG A 11 -12.19 -15.95 1.30
N GLN A 12 -12.22 -14.83 2.03
CA GLN A 12 -13.32 -13.88 2.01
C GLN A 12 -13.58 -13.36 0.58
N MET A 13 -12.54 -12.98 -0.16
CA MET A 13 -12.67 -12.54 -1.56
C MET A 13 -13.17 -13.66 -2.48
N GLU A 14 -12.74 -14.91 -2.28
CA GLU A 14 -13.24 -16.07 -3.04
C GLU A 14 -14.74 -16.27 -2.80
N LEU A 15 -15.19 -16.22 -1.55
CA LEU A 15 -16.61 -16.35 -1.21
C LEU A 15 -17.46 -15.22 -1.80
N GLU A 16 -16.95 -14.00 -1.90
CA GLU A 16 -17.65 -12.91 -2.62
C GLU A 16 -17.80 -13.21 -4.11
N ARG A 17 -16.76 -13.73 -4.76
CA ARG A 17 -16.82 -14.15 -6.18
C ARG A 17 -17.79 -15.30 -6.41
N GLU A 18 -17.94 -16.20 -5.44
CA GLU A 18 -18.92 -17.28 -5.44
C GLU A 18 -20.37 -16.81 -5.14
N GLY A 19 -20.57 -15.53 -4.78
CA GLY A 19 -21.88 -14.98 -4.40
C GLY A 19 -22.34 -15.33 -2.98
N LYS A 20 -21.49 -15.96 -2.17
CA LYS A 20 -21.80 -16.39 -0.79
C LYS A 20 -21.67 -15.24 0.21
N ARG A 21 -22.60 -14.29 0.11
CA ARG A 21 -22.57 -13.03 0.85
C ARG A 21 -22.47 -13.18 2.37
N LYS A 22 -23.25 -14.10 2.96
CA LYS A 22 -23.26 -14.31 4.42
C LYS A 22 -21.92 -14.85 4.92
N GLU A 23 -21.43 -15.92 4.31
CA GLU A 23 -20.15 -16.55 4.67
C GLU A 23 -18.97 -15.57 4.48
N SER A 24 -18.96 -14.81 3.38
CA SER A 24 -17.97 -13.75 3.16
C SER A 24 -17.99 -12.71 4.29
N PHE A 25 -19.18 -12.26 4.69
CA PHE A 25 -19.30 -11.26 5.75
C PHE A 25 -18.78 -11.79 7.09
N GLU A 26 -19.15 -13.02 7.46
CA GLU A 26 -18.66 -13.67 8.67
C GLU A 26 -17.13 -13.81 8.65
N MET A 27 -16.55 -14.24 7.53
CA MET A 27 -15.10 -14.34 7.33
C MET A 27 -14.40 -12.98 7.50
N LYS A 28 -15.00 -11.93 6.93
CA LYS A 28 -14.49 -10.55 7.01
C LYS A 28 -14.48 -10.05 8.45
N MET A 29 -15.55 -10.29 9.19
CA MET A 29 -15.64 -9.86 10.59
C MET A 29 -14.65 -10.61 11.46
N GLU A 30 -14.45 -11.91 11.22
CA GLU A 30 -13.46 -12.71 11.95
C GLU A 30 -12.03 -12.23 11.69
N PHE A 31 -11.68 -11.97 10.43
CA PHE A 31 -10.39 -11.36 10.09
C PHE A 31 -10.17 -10.04 10.83
N LEU A 32 -11.16 -9.13 10.79
CA LEU A 32 -11.07 -7.84 11.47
C LEU A 32 -11.01 -7.97 13.00
N ARG A 33 -11.64 -8.99 13.60
CA ARG A 33 -11.53 -9.30 15.03
C ARG A 33 -10.10 -9.71 15.39
N GLN A 34 -9.52 -10.66 14.63
CA GLN A 34 -8.15 -11.14 14.86
C GLN A 34 -7.13 -10.01 14.69
N VAL A 35 -7.31 -9.11 13.72
CA VAL A 35 -6.44 -7.94 13.54
C VAL A 35 -6.49 -7.02 14.76
N ARG A 36 -7.68 -6.72 15.29
CA ARG A 36 -7.82 -5.85 16.48
C ARG A 36 -7.20 -6.47 17.72
N GLU A 37 -7.43 -7.75 17.95
CA GLU A 37 -6.89 -8.46 19.13
C GLU A 37 -5.37 -8.58 19.10
N ALA A 38 -4.79 -8.70 17.91
CA ALA A 38 -3.35 -8.83 17.75
C ALA A 38 -2.57 -7.50 17.88
N GLY A 39 -3.25 -6.34 17.90
CA GLY A 39 -2.63 -5.05 18.26
C GLY A 39 -1.87 -4.35 17.12
N ASP A 40 -0.62 -3.96 17.36
CA ASP A 40 0.21 -3.23 16.40
C ASP A 40 0.77 -4.14 15.30
N HIS A 41 0.53 -3.73 14.04
CA HIS A 41 1.00 -4.43 12.83
C HIS A 41 1.84 -3.52 11.93
N CYS A 42 2.20 -2.32 12.42
CA CYS A 42 2.98 -1.37 11.65
C CYS A 42 4.43 -1.85 11.53
N ASN A 43 4.95 -1.89 10.31
CA ASN A 43 6.36 -2.18 10.00
C ASN A 43 7.22 -0.91 9.87
N CYS A 44 6.67 0.27 10.19
CA CYS A 44 7.40 1.53 10.13
C CYS A 44 8.56 1.51 11.15
N PRO A 45 9.78 1.92 10.77
CA PRO A 45 10.92 1.98 11.68
C PRO A 45 10.83 3.15 12.69
N GLU A 46 9.95 4.13 12.44
CA GLU A 46 9.81 5.34 13.27
C GLU A 46 8.93 5.10 14.50
N SER A 47 9.29 5.70 15.63
CA SER A 47 8.45 5.67 16.85
C SER A 47 7.34 6.73 16.76
N CYS A 48 6.25 6.41 16.07
CA CYS A 48 5.10 7.31 15.88
C CYS A 48 3.95 6.97 16.86
N PRO A 49 3.25 7.98 17.45
CA PRO A 49 2.14 7.74 18.37
C PRO A 49 0.90 7.08 17.73
N HIS A 50 0.83 7.02 16.39
CA HIS A 50 -0.29 6.45 15.64
C HIS A 50 -0.07 4.98 15.25
N HIS A 51 0.99 4.33 15.76
CA HIS A 51 1.24 2.91 15.54
C HIS A 51 0.07 2.03 15.96
N GLY A 52 -0.19 0.96 15.20
CA GLY A 52 -1.37 0.10 15.36
C GLY A 52 -2.71 0.77 15.01
N ASN A 53 -2.79 2.10 14.88
CA ASN A 53 -4.03 2.82 14.56
C ASN A 53 -4.12 3.11 13.06
N CYS A 54 -4.61 2.12 12.30
CA CYS A 54 -4.78 2.23 10.86
C CYS A 54 -5.65 3.43 10.44
N PHE A 55 -6.67 3.77 11.23
CA PHE A 55 -7.58 4.88 10.91
C PHE A 55 -6.84 6.22 10.95
N GLU A 56 -6.11 6.50 12.03
CA GLU A 56 -5.34 7.74 12.17
C GLU A 56 -4.22 7.81 11.12
N CYS A 57 -3.44 6.75 11.00
CA CYS A 57 -2.32 6.69 10.06
C CYS A 57 -2.77 6.97 8.61
N VAL A 58 -3.79 6.27 8.11
CA VAL A 58 -4.30 6.48 6.75
C VAL A 58 -4.89 7.88 6.57
N THR A 59 -5.59 8.41 7.58
CA THR A 59 -6.19 9.74 7.52
C THR A 59 -5.12 10.83 7.39
N ILE A 60 -4.03 10.73 8.16
CA ILE A 60 -2.91 11.69 8.11
C ILE A 60 -2.21 11.65 6.75
N HIS A 61 -1.79 10.46 6.28
CA HIS A 61 -1.12 10.34 4.98
C HIS A 61 -2.01 10.79 3.81
N ARG A 62 -3.32 10.50 3.87
CA ARG A 62 -4.29 11.01 2.89
C ARG A 62 -4.41 12.53 2.95
N GLY A 63 -4.35 13.13 4.14
CA GLY A 63 -4.39 14.58 4.33
C GLY A 63 -3.16 15.27 3.74
N HIS A 64 -1.96 14.73 3.99
CA HIS A 64 -0.71 15.27 3.44
C HIS A 64 -0.63 15.13 1.92
N ARG A 65 -1.13 14.01 1.37
CA ARG A 65 -0.98 13.64 -0.05
C ARG A 65 0.46 13.57 -0.57
N ASP A 66 1.42 13.52 0.34
CA ASP A 66 2.85 13.48 0.02
C ASP A 66 3.30 12.04 -0.32
N HIS A 67 3.07 11.10 0.59
CA HIS A 67 3.41 9.69 0.43
C HIS A 67 2.46 8.76 1.19
N LEU A 68 2.47 7.47 0.82
CA LEU A 68 1.66 6.43 1.45
C LEU A 68 2.22 5.99 2.80
N PRO A 69 1.38 5.44 3.70
CA PRO A 69 1.84 4.76 4.90
C PRO A 69 2.85 3.64 4.60
N TYR A 70 3.84 3.46 5.47
CA TYR A 70 4.91 2.48 5.31
C TYR A 70 4.39 1.03 5.15
N CYS A 71 3.29 0.70 5.83
CA CYS A 71 2.64 -0.62 5.72
C CYS A 71 2.05 -0.92 4.33
N MET A 72 1.92 0.08 3.44
CA MET A 72 1.49 -0.13 2.06
C MET A 72 2.65 -0.22 1.07
N TRP A 73 3.88 0.07 1.50
CA TRP A 73 5.03 0.20 0.59
C TRP A 73 5.37 -1.10 -0.08
N ASP A 74 5.48 -2.21 0.66
CA ASP A 74 5.81 -3.52 0.09
C ASP A 74 4.79 -3.91 -0.98
N MET A 75 3.50 -3.73 -0.68
CA MET A 75 2.42 -4.02 -1.61
C MET A 75 2.51 -3.23 -2.92
N LEU A 76 2.91 -1.96 -2.85
CA LEU A 76 3.13 -1.14 -4.05
C LEU A 76 4.44 -1.50 -4.75
N ASN A 77 5.52 -1.71 -3.99
CA ASN A 77 6.83 -2.01 -4.51
C ASN A 77 6.83 -3.32 -5.30
N GLU A 78 6.09 -4.34 -4.85
CA GLU A 78 5.88 -5.57 -5.62
C GLU A 78 5.29 -5.28 -7.02
N ARG A 79 4.29 -4.40 -7.11
CA ARG A 79 3.65 -4.03 -8.37
C ARG A 79 4.55 -3.18 -9.25
N LEU A 80 5.24 -2.19 -8.65
CA LEU A 80 6.16 -1.32 -9.36
C LEU A 80 7.38 -2.10 -9.87
N HIS A 81 7.90 -3.02 -9.07
CA HIS A 81 8.97 -3.93 -9.45
C HIS A 81 8.54 -4.79 -10.64
N GLY A 82 7.37 -5.45 -10.57
CA GLY A 82 6.87 -6.23 -11.70
C GLY A 82 6.74 -5.42 -13.00
N ARG A 83 6.35 -4.14 -12.90
CA ARG A 83 6.29 -3.22 -14.05
C ARG A 83 7.66 -2.75 -14.54
N SER A 84 8.61 -2.50 -13.65
CA SER A 84 9.95 -2.03 -14.04
C SER A 84 10.71 -3.07 -14.84
N LEU A 85 10.39 -4.37 -14.68
CA LEU A 85 10.94 -5.46 -15.48
C LEU A 85 10.56 -5.36 -16.98
N LEU A 86 9.47 -4.66 -17.34
CA LEU A 86 9.11 -4.43 -18.75
C LEU A 86 10.16 -3.62 -19.51
N THR A 87 10.99 -2.86 -18.79
CA THR A 87 12.09 -2.08 -19.33
C THR A 87 13.42 -2.47 -18.70
N GLU A 88 13.58 -3.73 -18.31
CA GLU A 88 14.83 -4.27 -17.74
C GLU A 88 15.32 -3.48 -16.50
N GLY A 89 14.41 -2.90 -15.72
CA GLY A 89 14.75 -2.14 -14.51
C GLY A 89 15.16 -0.67 -14.75
N THR A 90 15.13 -0.19 -16.00
CA THR A 90 15.55 1.18 -16.36
C THR A 90 14.65 2.29 -15.78
N LEU A 91 13.45 1.96 -15.27
CA LEU A 91 12.51 2.91 -14.67
C LEU A 91 13.12 3.78 -13.55
N SER A 92 14.00 3.20 -12.73
CA SER A 92 14.64 3.94 -11.62
C SER A 92 15.61 5.03 -12.11
N ALA A 93 16.31 4.79 -13.22
CA ALA A 93 17.17 5.79 -13.85
C ALA A 93 16.35 6.85 -14.61
N TYR A 94 15.32 6.40 -15.33
CA TYR A 94 14.46 7.28 -16.13
C TYR A 94 13.85 8.44 -15.34
N GLY A 95 13.42 8.20 -14.09
CA GLY A 95 12.88 9.26 -13.22
C GLY A 95 13.91 10.35 -12.89
N LYS A 96 15.13 9.95 -12.52
CA LYS A 96 16.23 10.87 -12.19
C LYS A 96 16.65 11.70 -13.41
N ASP A 97 16.70 11.07 -14.58
CA ASP A 97 17.06 11.75 -15.83
C ASP A 97 15.99 12.78 -16.25
N LYS A 98 14.71 12.51 -15.97
CA LYS A 98 13.62 13.47 -16.22
C LYS A 98 13.60 14.62 -15.22
N GLU A 99 13.86 14.37 -13.94
CA GLU A 99 13.99 15.43 -12.93
C GLU A 99 15.15 16.37 -13.26
N THR A 100 16.30 15.82 -13.67
CA THR A 100 17.47 16.61 -14.08
C THR A 100 17.24 17.36 -15.40
N ALA A 101 16.59 16.75 -16.39
CA ALA A 101 16.21 17.42 -17.64
C ALA A 101 15.22 18.59 -17.40
N ASN A 102 14.25 18.42 -16.50
CA ASN A 102 13.29 19.48 -16.15
C ASN A 102 13.93 20.60 -15.30
N ALA A 103 14.90 20.29 -14.45
CA ALA A 103 15.63 21.30 -13.67
C ALA A 103 16.55 22.19 -14.53
N GLY A 104 16.92 21.73 -15.73
CA GLY A 104 17.75 22.48 -16.68
C GLY A 104 17.02 23.46 -17.60
N CYS A 105 15.69 23.54 -17.55
CA CYS A 105 14.89 24.40 -18.43
C CYS A 105 14.27 25.57 -17.64
N PRO A 106 14.91 26.76 -17.59
CA PRO A 106 14.34 27.93 -16.94
C PRO A 106 13.28 28.54 -17.86
N GLY A 107 12.05 28.01 -17.80
CA GLY A 107 10.89 28.62 -18.43
C GLY A 107 10.24 27.78 -19.53
N GLY A 108 9.15 27.11 -19.18
CA GLY A 108 7.90 27.08 -19.95
C GLY A 108 7.92 26.75 -21.44
N CYS A 109 8.88 25.98 -21.94
CA CYS A 109 8.99 25.64 -23.36
C CYS A 109 8.98 24.13 -23.60
N CYS A 110 7.88 23.46 -23.25
CA CYS A 110 7.52 22.14 -23.78
C CYS A 110 5.99 22.06 -23.75
N GLU A 111 5.36 22.39 -24.88
CA GLU A 111 3.97 21.99 -25.20
C GLU A 111 3.88 20.47 -25.41
#